data_AF-A0A925YT11-F1
#
_entry.id   AF-A0A925YT11-F1
#
_cell.length_a   1.000
_cell.length_b   1.000
_cell.length_c   1.000
_cell.angle_alpha   90.00
_cell.angle_beta   90.00
_cell.angle_gamma   90.00
#
_symmetry.space_group_name_H-M   'P 1'
#
loop_
_entity.id
_entity.type
_entity.pdbx_description
1 polymer ?
#
loop_
_entity_poly.entity_id
_entity_poly.type
_entity_poly.pdbx_seq_one_letter_code
_entity_poly.pdbx_strand_id
1 'polypeptide(L)'
;MPRLTRRAAALTTRKLTPPLALLTMLLCGCSTPGVNHTYVAGPAHSTVIDLLPGSPSAAVETFPTSDHELLGIAYDPFTDHLFLRIYPGNFIRVIDRPAGKIKRSFYVPNLLAGPGDLAIRSIDRHLFIAHPSLPAVVEITPLGAIVRTLPLHNLQAPPAGVAYDQKKNRLLILQGGDLAHVGTYDLSGKRLAGVALDRNVRLTSLAYDSDAAEFYVPLLDQPAVGIFNAQGHLIRTLPSPTGRTNEFIDVGPRSLIRMF
;
A
#
# COMPACT_ATOMS: atom_id res chain seq x y z
N MET A 1 -23.99 58.29 55.30
CA MET A 1 -23.35 59.37 54.52
C MET A 1 -22.37 60.08 55.44
N PRO A 2 -21.08 60.24 55.09
CA PRO A 2 -20.62 61.10 53.99
C PRO A 2 -19.52 60.52 53.08
N ARG A 3 -19.26 61.25 51.99
CA ARG A 3 -18.28 61.01 50.91
C ARG A 3 -16.84 61.33 51.34
N LEU A 4 -15.86 60.62 50.76
CA LEU A 4 -14.52 61.14 50.50
C LEU A 4 -14.01 60.74 49.10
N THR A 5 -14.00 61.76 48.23
CA THR A 5 -13.05 62.15 47.17
C THR A 5 -12.09 61.14 46.50
N ARG A 6 -12.12 61.18 45.15
CA ARG A 6 -11.06 60.75 44.22
C ARG A 6 -9.88 61.74 44.20
N ARG A 7 -8.67 61.23 43.94
CA ARG A 7 -7.68 61.83 43.02
C ARG A 7 -6.81 60.76 42.37
N ALA A 8 -6.41 61.01 41.13
CA ALA A 8 -5.77 60.10 40.19
C ALA A 8 -4.36 60.58 39.83
N ALA A 9 -3.47 59.64 39.45
CA ALA A 9 -2.38 59.74 38.47
C ALA A 9 -1.82 58.31 38.27
N ALA A 10 -1.96 57.63 37.12
CA ALA A 10 -1.15 57.69 35.88
C ALA A 10 0.35 57.42 36.16
N LEU A 11 1.14 56.54 35.53
CA LEU A 11 1.11 55.59 34.40
C LEU A 11 2.27 54.59 34.71
N THR A 12 2.32 53.33 34.30
CA THR A 12 2.93 52.91 33.01
C THR A 12 2.89 51.39 32.84
N THR A 13 2.38 50.98 31.67
CA THR A 13 2.73 49.82 30.82
C THR A 13 3.72 48.74 31.31
N ARG A 14 3.27 47.48 31.33
CA ARG A 14 3.69 46.45 30.35
C ARG A 14 2.73 45.24 30.41
N LYS A 15 1.94 45.07 29.34
CA LYS A 15 1.17 43.86 29.07
C LYS A 15 2.11 42.81 28.49
N LEU A 16 2.33 41.70 29.21
CA LEU A 16 2.85 40.47 28.62
C LEU A 16 1.65 39.66 28.12
N THR A 17 1.39 39.77 26.82
CA THR A 17 0.57 38.82 26.07
C THR A 17 1.36 37.52 25.89
N PRO A 18 0.88 36.35 26.33
CA PRO A 18 1.41 35.10 25.82
C PRO A 18 0.86 34.87 24.41
N PRO A 19 1.71 34.63 23.39
CA PRO A 19 1.24 34.32 22.05
C PRO A 19 0.83 32.84 21.99
N LEU A 20 -0.36 32.61 21.43
CA LEU A 20 -0.56 31.66 20.33
C LEU A 20 0.10 30.27 20.49
N ALA A 21 -0.26 29.51 21.53
CA ALA A 21 0.04 28.08 21.62
C ALA A 21 -1.19 27.22 21.28
N LEU A 22 -1.95 27.60 20.25
CA LEU A 22 -3.18 26.93 19.86
C LEU A 22 -3.35 26.86 18.34
N LEU A 23 -2.36 26.34 17.61
CA LEU A 23 -2.56 26.01 16.19
C LEU A 23 -1.51 25.04 15.60
N THR A 24 -1.30 23.86 16.20
CA THR A 24 -0.51 22.79 15.53
C THR A 24 -1.04 21.36 15.74
N MET A 25 -2.22 21.16 16.33
CA MET A 25 -2.81 19.81 16.53
C MET A 25 -3.95 19.45 15.55
N LEU A 26 -4.05 20.10 14.39
CA LEU A 26 -5.13 19.82 13.42
C LEU A 26 -4.70 19.10 12.14
N LEU A 27 -3.47 18.58 12.04
CA LEU A 27 -3.01 17.86 10.84
C LEU A 27 -2.52 16.43 11.07
N CYS A 28 -2.55 15.93 12.31
CA CYS A 28 -2.36 14.51 12.56
C CYS A 28 -3.72 13.83 12.54
N GLY A 29 -4.17 13.40 11.37
CA GLY A 29 -5.22 12.38 11.29
C GLY A 29 -4.71 11.16 12.05
N CYS A 30 -5.15 10.96 13.30
CA CYS A 30 -4.80 9.75 14.01
C CYS A 30 -5.49 8.59 13.31
N SER A 31 -4.72 7.82 12.54
CA SER A 31 -5.06 6.44 12.23
C SER A 31 -5.15 5.73 13.58
N THR A 32 -6.37 5.54 14.08
CA THR A 32 -6.59 4.60 15.18
C THR A 32 -6.33 3.21 14.63
N PRO A 33 -5.42 2.43 15.23
CA PRO A 33 -5.12 1.08 14.75
C PRO A 33 -6.42 0.27 14.63
N GLY A 34 -6.80 -0.04 13.40
CA GLY A 34 -7.91 -0.92 13.07
C GLY A 34 -7.39 -2.30 12.67
N VAL A 35 -8.27 -3.29 12.57
CA VAL A 35 -7.89 -4.58 11.99
C VAL A 35 -7.54 -4.36 10.53
N ASN A 36 -6.42 -4.91 10.08
CA ASN A 36 -6.03 -4.82 8.68
C ASN A 36 -7.03 -5.57 7.81
N HIS A 37 -7.40 -4.93 6.71
CA HIS A 37 -8.02 -5.60 5.59
C HIS A 37 -6.94 -6.34 4.82
N THR A 38 -7.26 -7.56 4.39
CA THR A 38 -6.41 -8.34 3.48
C THR A 38 -7.21 -8.58 2.22
N TYR A 39 -6.75 -7.98 1.12
CA TYR A 39 -7.37 -8.08 -0.19
C TYR A 39 -6.69 -9.16 -0.99
N VAL A 40 -7.47 -10.07 -1.56
CA VAL A 40 -6.97 -11.20 -2.34
C VAL A 40 -7.72 -11.29 -3.66
N ALA A 41 -7.01 -11.51 -4.76
CA ALA A 41 -7.60 -11.69 -6.08
C ALA A 41 -6.79 -12.69 -6.92
N GLY A 42 -7.46 -13.44 -7.79
CA GLY A 42 -6.81 -14.33 -8.75
C GLY A 42 -6.46 -13.65 -10.09
N PRO A 43 -5.78 -14.37 -11.00
CA PRO A 43 -5.35 -13.82 -12.29
C PRO A 43 -6.48 -13.72 -13.33
N ALA A 44 -7.50 -14.57 -13.30
CA ALA A 44 -8.52 -14.64 -14.36
C ALA A 44 -9.93 -14.35 -13.83
N HIS A 45 -10.55 -13.26 -14.33
CA HIS A 45 -11.95 -12.86 -14.10
C HIS A 45 -12.44 -12.99 -12.66
N SER A 46 -11.53 -12.83 -11.69
CA SER A 46 -11.83 -13.07 -10.29
C SER A 46 -12.26 -11.79 -9.59
N THR A 47 -13.23 -11.94 -8.70
CA THR A 47 -13.58 -10.95 -7.70
C THR A 47 -12.40 -10.65 -6.77
N VAL A 48 -12.20 -9.38 -6.41
CA VAL A 48 -11.35 -9.01 -5.28
C VAL A 48 -12.10 -9.29 -3.98
N ILE A 49 -11.50 -10.10 -3.11
CA ILE A 49 -12.09 -10.57 -1.85
C ILE A 49 -11.40 -9.88 -0.69
N ASP A 50 -12.19 -9.35 0.24
CA ASP A 50 -11.73 -8.76 1.50
C ASP A 50 -11.87 -9.81 2.60
N LEU A 51 -10.76 -10.31 3.12
CA LEU A 51 -10.74 -11.41 4.09
C LEU A 51 -11.12 -10.99 5.52
N LEU A 52 -11.39 -9.71 5.78
CA LEU A 52 -11.87 -9.29 7.09
C LEU A 52 -13.26 -9.92 7.36
N PRO A 53 -13.45 -10.64 8.49
CA PRO A 53 -14.73 -11.28 8.82
C PRO A 53 -15.91 -10.32 8.75
N GLY A 54 -16.99 -10.74 8.06
CA GLY A 54 -18.20 -9.93 7.87
C GLY A 54 -18.09 -8.85 6.78
N SER A 55 -16.93 -8.70 6.12
CA SER A 55 -16.83 -7.82 4.96
C SER A 55 -17.54 -8.45 3.75
N PRO A 56 -18.41 -7.71 3.05
CA PRO A 56 -19.02 -8.23 1.84
C PRO A 56 -17.94 -8.48 0.78
N SER A 57 -17.91 -9.71 0.27
CA SER A 57 -17.22 -10.01 -0.99
C SER A 57 -17.96 -9.28 -2.09
N ALA A 58 -17.38 -8.19 -2.61
CA ALA A 58 -17.98 -7.42 -3.66
C ALA A 58 -17.39 -7.89 -5.00
N ALA A 59 -18.19 -8.59 -5.80
CA ALA A 59 -17.85 -8.82 -7.20
C ALA A 59 -17.78 -7.47 -7.89
N VAL A 60 -16.56 -7.03 -8.23
CA VAL A 60 -16.34 -5.83 -9.02
C VAL A 60 -16.04 -6.26 -10.44
N GLU A 61 -16.78 -5.73 -11.41
CA GLU A 61 -16.49 -5.90 -12.83
C GLU A 61 -15.15 -5.24 -13.13
N THR A 62 -14.11 -6.06 -13.08
CA THR A 62 -12.72 -5.60 -13.00
C THR A 62 -12.10 -5.45 -14.39
N PHE A 63 -12.61 -6.19 -15.37
CA PHE A 63 -11.98 -6.34 -16.67
C PHE A 63 -12.80 -5.63 -17.75
N PRO A 64 -12.16 -4.87 -18.66
CA PRO A 64 -12.87 -4.26 -19.78
C PRO A 64 -13.30 -5.29 -20.85
N THR A 65 -12.56 -6.40 -21.01
CA THR A 65 -12.86 -7.51 -21.94
C THR A 65 -12.35 -8.85 -21.38
N SER A 66 -12.78 -9.96 -21.99
CA SER A 66 -12.53 -11.33 -21.51
C SER A 66 -11.08 -11.84 -21.64
N ASP A 67 -10.22 -11.10 -22.34
CA ASP A 67 -8.79 -11.39 -22.56
C ASP A 67 -7.87 -10.69 -21.54
N HIS A 68 -8.44 -9.95 -20.58
CA HIS A 68 -7.67 -9.27 -19.55
C HIS A 68 -7.52 -10.14 -18.30
N GLU A 69 -6.32 -10.09 -17.70
CA GLU A 69 -5.96 -10.79 -16.47
C GLU A 69 -5.43 -9.79 -15.42
N LEU A 70 -5.62 -10.09 -14.14
CA LEU A 70 -5.06 -9.28 -13.06
C LEU A 70 -3.56 -9.56 -12.97
N LEU A 71 -2.78 -8.50 -12.76
CA LEU A 71 -1.32 -8.56 -12.61
C LEU A 71 -0.82 -7.99 -11.28
N GLY A 72 -1.66 -7.28 -10.53
CA GLY A 72 -1.30 -6.70 -9.24
C GLY A 72 -2.45 -5.92 -8.61
N ILE A 73 -2.40 -5.77 -7.28
CA ILE A 73 -3.39 -5.05 -6.48
C ILE A 73 -2.65 -4.15 -5.50
N ALA A 74 -3.13 -2.91 -5.31
CA ALA A 74 -2.68 -2.04 -4.24
C ALA A 74 -3.86 -1.37 -3.55
N TYR A 75 -3.90 -1.39 -2.23
CA TYR A 75 -4.91 -0.76 -1.40
C TYR A 75 -4.39 0.53 -0.80
N ASP A 76 -5.13 1.62 -1.01
CA ASP A 76 -4.85 2.90 -0.37
C ASP A 76 -5.67 3.06 0.92
N PRO A 77 -5.08 2.84 2.10
CA PRO A 77 -5.75 3.06 3.37
C PRO A 77 -6.12 4.52 3.64
N PHE A 78 -5.68 5.53 2.88
CA PHE A 78 -6.06 6.94 3.11
C PHE A 78 -7.28 7.40 2.31
N THR A 79 -7.60 6.74 1.21
CA THR A 79 -8.77 7.08 0.39
C THR A 79 -9.77 5.95 0.27
N ASP A 80 -9.48 4.78 0.87
CA ASP A 80 -10.26 3.55 0.71
C ASP A 80 -10.45 3.20 -0.78
N HIS A 81 -9.36 3.29 -1.55
CA HIS A 81 -9.36 2.90 -2.97
C HIS A 81 -8.54 1.63 -3.18
N LEU A 82 -8.97 0.80 -4.13
CA LEU A 82 -8.16 -0.28 -4.68
C LEU A 82 -7.68 0.09 -6.07
N PHE A 83 -6.40 -0.10 -6.33
CA PHE A 83 -5.77 0.03 -7.62
C PHE A 83 -5.48 -1.35 -8.15
N LEU A 84 -5.93 -1.63 -9.36
CA LEU A 84 -5.76 -2.92 -10.03
C LEU A 84 -4.91 -2.71 -11.28
N ARG A 85 -3.81 -3.44 -11.37
CA ARG A 85 -3.00 -3.52 -12.59
C ARG A 85 -3.48 -4.69 -13.43
N ILE A 86 -3.83 -4.41 -14.67
CA ILE A 86 -4.51 -5.39 -15.54
C ILE A 86 -3.68 -5.58 -16.82
N TYR A 87 -3.58 -6.83 -17.27
CA TYR A 87 -2.95 -7.23 -18.54
C TYR A 87 -3.51 -6.39 -19.71
N PRO A 88 -2.68 -5.83 -20.60
CA PRO A 88 -1.27 -6.16 -20.82
C PRO A 88 -0.28 -5.55 -19.83
N GLY A 89 -0.72 -4.89 -18.76
CA GLY A 89 0.13 -4.41 -17.67
C GLY A 89 0.40 -2.91 -17.69
N ASN A 90 -0.19 -2.19 -18.64
CA ASN A 90 -0.20 -0.73 -18.69
C ASN A 90 -1.58 -0.13 -18.39
N PHE A 91 -2.60 -0.95 -18.11
CA PHE A 91 -3.93 -0.49 -17.74
C PHE A 91 -4.12 -0.56 -16.22
N ILE A 92 -4.53 0.56 -15.63
CA ILE A 92 -4.86 0.66 -14.21
C ILE A 92 -6.34 0.97 -14.05
N ARG A 93 -7.03 0.19 -13.21
CA ARG A 93 -8.41 0.45 -12.78
C ARG A 93 -8.43 0.81 -11.30
N VAL A 94 -9.17 1.85 -10.95
CA VAL A 94 -9.33 2.29 -9.57
C VAL A 94 -10.77 2.03 -9.13
N ILE A 95 -10.93 1.37 -7.99
CA ILE A 95 -12.21 0.99 -7.40
C ILE A 95 -12.38 1.72 -6.07
N ASP A 96 -13.54 2.35 -5.88
CA ASP A 96 -13.96 2.93 -4.61
C ASP A 96 -14.48 1.84 -3.67
N ARG A 97 -13.89 1.71 -2.48
CA ARG A 97 -14.39 0.87 -1.39
C ARG A 97 -15.25 1.72 -0.43
N PRO A 98 -16.20 1.07 0.30
CA PRO A 98 -16.66 -0.31 0.14
C PRO A 98 -17.62 -0.50 -1.05
N ALA A 99 -18.01 0.57 -1.75
CA ALA A 99 -19.06 0.56 -2.76
C ALA A 99 -18.80 -0.37 -3.97
N GLY A 100 -17.53 -0.73 -4.22
CA GLY A 100 -17.14 -1.59 -5.34
C GLY A 100 -17.31 -0.93 -6.70
N LYS A 101 -17.41 0.40 -6.75
CA LYS A 101 -17.63 1.15 -7.99
C LYS A 101 -16.31 1.47 -8.66
N ILE A 102 -16.27 1.36 -9.99
CA ILE A 102 -15.13 1.86 -10.77
C ILE A 102 -15.12 3.39 -10.64
N LYS A 103 -14.08 3.92 -9.99
CA LYS A 103 -13.86 5.37 -9.87
C LYS A 103 -13.31 5.95 -11.16
N ARG A 104 -12.35 5.24 -11.76
CA ARG A 104 -11.67 5.61 -13.00
C ARG A 104 -10.89 4.44 -13.57
N SER A 105 -10.46 4.58 -14.80
CA SER A 105 -9.45 3.74 -15.42
C SER A 105 -8.58 4.56 -16.34
N PHE A 106 -7.33 4.16 -16.52
CA PHE A 106 -6.38 4.86 -17.38
C PHE A 106 -5.29 3.91 -17.87
N TYR A 107 -4.71 4.26 -19.02
CA TYR A 107 -3.48 3.66 -19.49
C TYR A 107 -2.29 4.49 -18.99
N VAL A 108 -1.20 3.82 -18.64
CA VAL A 108 0.09 4.43 -18.34
C VAL A 108 0.89 4.50 -19.65
N PRO A 109 1.09 5.69 -20.24
CA PRO A 109 1.80 5.80 -21.51
C PRO A 109 3.26 5.34 -21.35
N ASN A 110 3.78 4.66 -22.37
CA ASN A 110 5.18 4.17 -22.42
C ASN A 110 5.58 3.16 -21.34
N LEU A 111 4.64 2.68 -20.52
CA LEU A 111 4.88 1.54 -19.65
C LEU A 111 4.89 0.26 -20.50
N LEU A 112 5.94 -0.54 -20.36
CA LEU A 112 6.04 -1.82 -21.07
C LEU A 112 4.93 -2.76 -20.63
N ALA A 113 4.34 -3.45 -21.62
CA ALA A 113 3.47 -4.58 -21.38
C ALA A 113 4.25 -5.72 -20.71
N GLY A 114 3.60 -6.46 -19.83
CA GLY A 114 4.16 -7.61 -19.15
C GLY A 114 3.69 -7.74 -17.71
N PRO A 115 4.14 -8.81 -17.02
CA PRO A 115 3.76 -9.09 -15.65
C PRO A 115 4.34 -8.06 -14.67
N GLY A 116 3.95 -8.19 -13.42
CA GLY A 116 4.57 -7.49 -12.30
C GLY A 116 3.54 -6.92 -11.34
N ASP A 117 3.89 -7.00 -10.08
CA ASP A 117 3.05 -6.58 -8.97
C ASP A 117 2.94 -5.04 -8.86
N LEU A 118 2.07 -4.58 -7.97
CA LEU A 118 1.72 -3.17 -7.76
C LEU A 118 1.74 -2.83 -6.27
N ALA A 119 2.35 -1.71 -5.90
CA ALA A 119 2.26 -1.14 -4.56
C ALA A 119 1.87 0.33 -4.61
N ILE A 120 1.42 0.88 -3.48
CA ILE A 120 1.14 2.31 -3.33
C ILE A 120 1.91 2.89 -2.16
N ARG A 121 2.40 4.12 -2.31
CA ARG A 121 2.77 5.00 -1.19
C ARG A 121 1.60 5.93 -0.90
N SER A 122 0.91 5.73 0.21
CA SER A 122 -0.37 6.41 0.46
C SER A 122 -0.25 7.92 0.67
N ILE A 123 0.89 8.41 1.18
CA ILE A 123 1.05 9.84 1.53
C ILE A 123 0.88 10.78 0.33
N ASP A 124 1.29 10.35 -0.87
CA ASP A 124 1.13 11.09 -2.13
C ASP A 124 0.43 10.26 -3.23
N ARG A 125 0.06 9.03 -2.90
CA ARG A 125 -0.61 8.04 -3.76
C ARG A 125 0.20 7.65 -5.00
N HIS A 126 1.51 7.83 -4.97
CA HIS A 126 2.36 7.31 -6.03
C HIS A 126 2.30 5.78 -6.04
N LEU A 127 2.17 5.21 -7.23
CA LEU A 127 2.15 3.77 -7.43
C LEU A 127 3.53 3.30 -7.88
N PHE A 128 3.90 2.11 -7.44
CA PHE A 128 5.15 1.43 -7.74
C PHE A 128 4.84 0.14 -8.45
N ILE A 129 5.32 0.02 -9.69
CA ILE A 129 5.05 -1.12 -10.56
C ILE A 129 6.35 -1.91 -10.73
N ALA A 130 6.34 -3.20 -10.42
CA ALA A 130 7.45 -4.08 -10.73
C ALA A 130 7.72 -4.06 -12.25
N HIS A 131 8.95 -3.72 -12.65
CA HIS A 131 9.29 -3.66 -14.06
C HIS A 131 9.29 -5.07 -14.65
N PRO A 132 8.66 -5.32 -15.81
CA PRO A 132 8.47 -6.68 -16.33
C PRO A 132 9.77 -7.38 -16.74
N SER A 133 10.81 -6.62 -17.11
CA SER A 133 12.05 -7.16 -17.70
C SER A 133 13.36 -6.61 -17.12
N LEU A 134 13.33 -5.70 -16.15
CA LEU A 134 14.52 -5.06 -15.59
C LEU A 134 14.49 -5.17 -14.07
N PRO A 135 15.66 -5.20 -13.39
CA PRO A 135 15.74 -5.13 -11.93
C PRO A 135 15.42 -3.71 -11.45
N ALA A 136 14.16 -3.30 -11.62
CA ALA A 136 13.71 -1.94 -11.41
C ALA A 136 12.22 -1.90 -11.03
N VAL A 137 11.81 -0.75 -10.52
CA VAL A 137 10.40 -0.41 -10.28
C VAL A 137 10.07 0.89 -10.99
N VAL A 138 8.91 0.97 -11.65
CA VAL A 138 8.43 2.21 -12.25
C VAL A 138 7.54 2.93 -11.25
N GLU A 139 7.88 4.18 -10.94
CA GLU A 139 7.06 5.06 -10.12
C GLU A 139 6.15 5.89 -11.03
N ILE A 140 4.85 5.88 -10.74
CA ILE A 140 3.84 6.66 -11.47
C ILE A 140 2.98 7.48 -10.51
N THR A 141 2.46 8.60 -11.01
CA THR A 141 1.47 9.40 -10.29
C THR A 141 0.12 8.66 -10.24
N PRO A 142 -0.83 9.10 -9.40
CA PRO A 142 -2.17 8.50 -9.32
C PRO A 142 -2.99 8.55 -10.62
N LEU A 143 -2.52 9.31 -11.62
CA LEU A 143 -3.13 9.49 -12.94
C LEU A 143 -2.31 8.86 -14.07
N GLY A 144 -1.28 8.08 -13.74
CA GLY A 144 -0.51 7.31 -14.73
C GLY A 144 0.60 8.09 -15.44
N ALA A 145 1.00 9.26 -14.94
CA ALA A 145 2.22 9.90 -15.44
C ALA A 145 3.45 9.19 -14.85
N ILE A 146 4.37 8.74 -15.70
CA ILE A 146 5.63 8.16 -15.23
C ILE A 146 6.47 9.25 -14.57
N VAL A 147 6.84 9.04 -13.32
CA VAL A 147 7.75 9.90 -12.57
C VAL A 147 9.19 9.50 -12.89
N ARG A 148 9.48 8.20 -12.80
CA ARG A 148 10.81 7.63 -13.09
C ARG A 148 10.76 6.10 -13.14
N THR A 149 11.79 5.52 -13.74
CA THR A 149 12.18 4.12 -13.53
C THR A 149 13.31 4.11 -12.50
N LEU A 150 13.11 3.41 -11.39
CA LEU A 150 14.04 3.28 -10.27
C LEU A 150 14.81 1.95 -10.37
N PRO A 151 16.11 1.96 -10.74
CA PRO A 151 16.93 0.75 -10.70
C PRO A 151 17.09 0.25 -9.26
N LEU A 152 17.01 -1.06 -9.06
CA LEU A 152 17.23 -1.69 -7.76
C LEU A 152 18.64 -2.28 -7.71
N HIS A 153 19.54 -1.61 -6.99
CA HIS A 153 20.95 -2.02 -6.94
C HIS A 153 21.12 -3.39 -6.30
N ASN A 154 22.00 -4.21 -6.87
CA ASN A 154 22.27 -5.59 -6.45
C ASN A 154 21.13 -6.59 -6.70
N LEU A 155 20.07 -6.19 -7.40
CA LEU A 155 19.06 -7.09 -7.94
C LEU A 155 19.44 -7.46 -9.39
N GLN A 156 19.38 -8.73 -9.73
CA GLN A 156 19.80 -9.25 -11.06
C GLN A 156 18.63 -9.59 -11.99
N ALA A 157 17.42 -9.72 -11.43
CA ALA A 157 16.23 -10.12 -12.16
C ALA A 157 15.07 -9.14 -11.87
N PRO A 158 14.02 -9.12 -12.71
CA PRO A 158 12.79 -8.39 -12.42
C PRO A 158 12.24 -8.68 -11.02
N PRO A 159 11.72 -7.68 -10.30
CA PRO A 159 10.97 -7.90 -9.06
C PRO A 159 9.79 -8.85 -9.30
N ALA A 160 9.66 -9.85 -8.43
CA ALA A 160 8.53 -10.77 -8.48
C ALA A 160 7.28 -10.20 -7.78
N GLY A 161 7.50 -9.43 -6.72
CA GLY A 161 6.46 -8.76 -5.93
C GLY A 161 6.99 -7.45 -5.38
N VAL A 162 6.11 -6.47 -5.15
CA VAL A 162 6.49 -5.16 -4.61
C VAL A 162 5.49 -4.75 -3.54
N ALA A 163 6.01 -4.31 -2.39
CA ALA A 163 5.22 -3.68 -1.32
C ALA A 163 5.89 -2.38 -0.87
N TYR A 164 5.15 -1.60 -0.08
CA TYR A 164 5.63 -0.32 0.47
C TYR A 164 5.53 -0.28 1.99
N ASP A 165 6.64 -0.01 2.67
CA ASP A 165 6.64 0.30 4.11
C ASP A 165 6.25 1.76 4.30
N GLN A 166 4.98 2.01 4.62
CA GLN A 166 4.44 3.36 4.82
C GLN A 166 5.12 4.08 5.98
N LYS A 167 5.58 3.35 7.01
CA LYS A 167 6.21 3.95 8.20
C LYS A 167 7.65 4.32 7.97
N LYS A 168 8.40 3.45 7.28
CA LYS A 168 9.84 3.63 7.07
C LYS A 168 10.20 4.24 5.73
N ASN A 169 9.20 4.48 4.87
CA ASN A 169 9.34 5.10 3.56
C ASN A 169 10.32 4.31 2.66
N ARG A 170 10.06 3.01 2.50
CA ARG A 170 10.94 2.05 1.82
C ARG A 170 10.15 1.11 0.93
N LEU A 171 10.79 0.67 -0.15
CA LEU A 171 10.27 -0.41 -0.99
C LEU A 171 10.70 -1.76 -0.42
N LEU A 172 9.79 -2.73 -0.48
CA LEU A 172 10.08 -4.13 -0.21
C LEU A 172 9.87 -4.91 -1.50
N ILE A 173 10.85 -5.74 -1.85
CA ILE A 173 10.92 -6.42 -3.14
C ILE A 173 11.07 -7.91 -2.90
N LEU A 174 10.06 -8.67 -3.32
CA LEU A 174 10.11 -10.12 -3.38
C LEU A 174 10.93 -10.54 -4.60
N GLN A 175 11.85 -11.46 -4.36
CA GLN A 175 12.81 -11.93 -5.34
C GLN A 175 13.09 -13.42 -5.13
N GLY A 176 13.39 -14.12 -6.23
CA GLY A 176 13.73 -15.54 -6.22
C GLY A 176 15.19 -15.81 -5.86
N GLY A 177 15.53 -17.10 -5.75
CA GLY A 177 16.83 -17.63 -5.34
C GLY A 177 16.67 -19.08 -4.87
N ASP A 178 17.66 -19.63 -4.17
CA ASP A 178 17.55 -20.96 -3.51
C ASP A 178 16.38 -20.99 -2.51
N LEU A 179 16.20 -19.87 -1.79
CA LEU A 179 14.97 -19.54 -1.06
C LEU A 179 14.44 -18.20 -1.57
N ALA A 180 13.16 -17.94 -1.38
CA ALA A 180 12.62 -16.62 -1.66
C ALA A 180 13.13 -15.60 -0.64
N HIS A 181 13.45 -14.41 -1.10
CA HIS A 181 13.96 -13.33 -0.25
C HIS A 181 13.14 -12.05 -0.45
N VAL A 182 12.99 -11.29 0.63
CA VAL A 182 12.47 -9.92 0.57
C VAL A 182 13.63 -8.97 0.79
N GLY A 183 13.94 -8.14 -0.21
CA GLY A 183 14.92 -7.06 -0.10
C GLY A 183 14.26 -5.75 0.26
N THR A 184 14.85 -4.98 1.16
CA THR A 184 14.40 -3.61 1.48
C THR A 184 15.27 -2.60 0.76
N TYR A 185 14.66 -1.62 0.11
CA TYR A 185 15.32 -0.59 -0.68
C TYR A 185 14.85 0.80 -0.27
N ASP A 186 15.75 1.79 -0.34
CA ASP A 186 15.34 3.18 -0.31
C ASP A 186 14.83 3.65 -1.70
N LEU A 187 14.31 4.88 -1.74
CA LEU A 187 13.78 5.49 -2.96
C LEU A 187 14.86 5.98 -3.94
N SER A 188 16.14 5.72 -3.65
CA SER A 188 17.26 5.87 -4.60
C SER A 188 17.65 4.53 -5.25
N GLY A 189 17.01 3.43 -4.84
CA GLY A 189 17.30 2.09 -5.36
C GLY A 189 18.40 1.37 -4.61
N LYS A 190 18.95 1.95 -3.54
CA LYS A 190 19.98 1.31 -2.73
C LYS A 190 19.34 0.25 -1.82
N ARG A 191 19.90 -0.95 -1.86
CA ARG A 191 19.54 -2.03 -0.93
C ARG A 191 19.98 -1.68 0.49
N LEU A 192 19.04 -1.76 1.43
CA LEU A 192 19.23 -1.46 2.85
C LEU A 192 19.40 -2.74 3.68
N ALA A 193 18.59 -3.76 3.38
CA ALA A 193 18.55 -5.01 4.10
C ALA A 193 17.95 -6.12 3.22
N GLY A 194 17.96 -7.35 3.72
CA GLY A 194 17.14 -8.41 3.17
C GLY A 194 16.94 -9.56 4.14
N VAL A 195 15.87 -10.31 3.91
CA VAL A 195 15.44 -11.42 4.76
C VAL A 195 15.04 -12.60 3.88
N ALA A 196 15.39 -13.82 4.30
CA ALA A 196 14.96 -15.06 3.65
C ALA A 196 13.63 -15.51 4.25
N LEU A 197 12.70 -15.98 3.41
CA LEU A 197 11.48 -16.61 3.89
C LEU A 197 11.75 -18.09 4.15
N ASP A 198 11.37 -18.59 5.32
CA ASP A 198 11.63 -19.98 5.73
C ASP A 198 10.63 -21.00 5.14
N ARG A 199 9.88 -20.59 4.12
CA ARG A 199 8.95 -21.41 3.34
C ARG A 199 9.04 -21.08 1.86
N ASN A 200 8.69 -22.06 1.04
CA ASN A 200 8.55 -21.85 -0.40
C ASN A 200 7.29 -21.03 -0.69
N VAL A 201 7.50 -19.88 -1.33
CA VAL A 201 6.43 -18.96 -1.69
C VAL A 201 6.37 -18.79 -3.20
N ARG A 202 5.27 -18.24 -3.70
CA ARG A 202 5.14 -17.84 -5.09
C ARG A 202 5.73 -16.47 -5.31
N LEU A 203 6.47 -16.37 -6.39
CA LEU A 203 7.11 -15.15 -6.85
C LEU A 203 6.14 -14.38 -7.75
N THR A 204 5.00 -13.96 -7.19
CA THR A 204 3.93 -13.28 -7.94
C THR A 204 3.43 -11.98 -7.31
N SER A 205 3.37 -11.92 -5.97
CA SER A 205 2.84 -10.76 -5.26
C SER A 205 3.42 -10.69 -3.85
N LEU A 206 3.59 -9.48 -3.33
CA LEU A 206 4.04 -9.22 -1.98
C LEU A 206 3.19 -8.10 -1.39
N ALA A 207 2.66 -8.32 -0.20
CA ALA A 207 2.06 -7.26 0.60
C ALA A 207 2.76 -7.13 1.96
N TYR A 208 2.59 -5.96 2.59
CA TYR A 208 3.30 -5.66 3.83
C TYR A 208 2.47 -4.83 4.78
N ASP A 209 2.26 -5.39 5.97
CA ASP A 209 1.71 -4.64 7.10
C ASP A 209 2.82 -3.79 7.73
N SER A 210 2.77 -2.48 7.49
CA SER A 210 3.74 -1.54 8.06
C SER A 210 3.60 -1.36 9.56
N ASP A 211 2.43 -1.67 10.14
CA ASP A 211 2.20 -1.58 11.58
C ASP A 211 2.78 -2.78 12.33
N ALA A 212 2.48 -3.99 11.87
CA ALA A 212 2.98 -5.22 12.47
C ALA A 212 4.38 -5.65 11.99
N ALA A 213 4.88 -5.04 10.90
CA ALA A 213 6.07 -5.47 10.19
C ALA A 213 5.99 -6.94 9.72
N GLU A 214 4.87 -7.27 9.08
CA GLU A 214 4.55 -8.61 8.59
C GLU A 214 4.46 -8.64 7.06
N PHE A 215 5.07 -9.67 6.45
CA PHE A 215 4.97 -9.93 5.02
C PHE A 215 3.82 -10.88 4.74
N TYR A 216 3.10 -10.63 3.65
CA TYR A 216 2.02 -11.47 3.17
C TYR A 216 2.39 -11.95 1.77
N VAL A 217 2.53 -13.26 1.60
CA VAL A 217 3.01 -13.86 0.35
C VAL A 217 2.23 -15.14 0.05
N PRO A 218 1.74 -15.36 -1.20
CA PRO A 218 1.09 -16.62 -1.56
C PRO A 218 2.06 -17.80 -1.40
N LEU A 219 1.60 -18.89 -0.79
CA LEU A 219 2.41 -20.09 -0.61
C LEU A 219 2.49 -20.92 -1.89
N LEU A 220 3.63 -21.57 -2.12
CA LEU A 220 3.83 -22.41 -3.31
C LEU A 220 3.09 -23.75 -3.18
N ASP A 221 3.11 -24.32 -1.98
CA ASP A 221 2.73 -25.69 -1.63
C ASP A 221 1.27 -25.85 -1.19
N GLN A 222 0.57 -24.77 -0.88
CA GLN A 222 -0.84 -24.80 -0.46
C GLN A 222 -1.63 -23.57 -0.94
N PRO A 223 -2.96 -23.67 -1.13
CA PRO A 223 -3.83 -22.55 -1.49
C PRO A 223 -4.07 -21.65 -0.27
N ALA A 224 -3.04 -20.90 0.10
CA ALA A 224 -3.07 -19.98 1.23
C ALA A 224 -2.04 -18.86 1.06
N VAL A 225 -2.28 -17.77 1.78
CA VAL A 225 -1.31 -16.70 1.99
C VAL A 225 -0.55 -17.00 3.27
N GLY A 226 0.79 -17.04 3.20
CA GLY A 226 1.66 -17.08 4.36
C GLY A 226 1.85 -15.68 4.92
N ILE A 227 1.73 -15.55 6.24
CA ILE A 227 2.08 -14.34 6.97
C ILE A 227 3.41 -14.60 7.69
N PHE A 228 4.42 -13.80 7.36
CA PHE A 228 5.77 -13.93 7.88
C PHE A 228 6.11 -12.71 8.75
N ASN A 229 6.84 -12.92 9.84
CA ASN A 229 7.37 -11.80 10.63
C ASN A 229 8.55 -11.10 9.93
N ALA A 230 9.05 -10.02 10.51
CA ALA A 230 10.18 -9.25 9.99
C ALA A 230 11.49 -10.04 9.81
N GLN A 231 11.62 -11.21 10.46
CA GLN A 231 12.75 -12.13 10.33
C GLN A 231 12.53 -13.21 9.27
N GLY A 232 11.38 -13.20 8.59
CA GLY A 232 11.05 -14.12 7.50
C GLY A 232 10.53 -15.48 7.98
N HIS A 233 10.14 -15.58 9.25
CA HIS A 233 9.53 -16.79 9.78
C HIS A 233 8.03 -16.80 9.55
N LEU A 234 7.49 -17.90 9.02
CA LEU A 234 6.05 -18.10 8.91
C LEU A 234 5.43 -18.12 10.32
N ILE A 235 4.50 -17.20 10.58
CA ILE A 235 3.79 -17.11 11.86
C ILE A 235 2.32 -17.53 11.76
N ARG A 236 1.69 -17.33 10.60
CA ARG A 236 0.26 -17.61 10.36
C ARG A 236 0.01 -17.91 8.89
N THR A 237 -1.13 -18.52 8.58
CA THR A 237 -1.61 -18.71 7.21
C THR A 237 -3.06 -18.27 7.09
N LEU A 238 -3.41 -17.62 5.99
CA LEU A 238 -4.79 -17.30 5.61
C LEU A 238 -5.21 -18.21 4.45
N PRO A 239 -6.27 -19.02 4.60
CA PRO A 239 -6.77 -19.82 3.49
C PRO A 239 -7.12 -18.95 2.29
N SER A 240 -6.73 -19.40 1.08
CA SER A 240 -7.17 -18.75 -0.15
C SER A 240 -8.68 -18.88 -0.26
N PRO A 241 -9.42 -17.77 -0.38
CA PRO A 241 -10.87 -17.83 -0.57
C PRO A 241 -11.25 -18.37 -1.95
N THR A 242 -10.31 -18.35 -2.91
CA THR A 242 -10.51 -18.88 -4.26
C THR A 242 -10.08 -20.34 -4.39
N GLY A 243 -9.44 -20.91 -3.35
CA GLY A 243 -8.79 -22.22 -3.41
C GLY A 243 -7.62 -22.28 -4.42
N ARG A 244 -7.19 -21.13 -4.95
CA ARG A 244 -6.11 -21.03 -5.92
C ARG A 244 -4.82 -20.65 -5.22
N THR A 245 -3.71 -20.96 -5.88
CA THR A 245 -2.39 -20.72 -5.33
C THR A 245 -1.75 -19.46 -5.91
N ASN A 246 -2.12 -19.05 -7.14
CA ASN A 246 -1.68 -17.79 -7.75
C ASN A 246 -2.66 -16.68 -7.39
N GLU A 247 -2.37 -15.97 -6.30
CA GLU A 247 -3.16 -14.82 -5.86
C GLU A 247 -2.30 -13.55 -5.80
N PHE A 248 -2.92 -12.42 -6.12
CA PHE A 248 -2.42 -11.09 -5.83
C PHE A 248 -2.99 -10.65 -4.50
N ILE A 249 -2.15 -10.02 -3.69
CA ILE A 249 -2.50 -9.63 -2.33
C ILE A 249 -2.08 -8.19 -2.07
N ASP A 250 -2.92 -7.46 -1.33
CA ASP A 250 -2.47 -6.30 -0.58
C ASP A 250 -3.13 -6.23 0.80
N VAL A 251 -2.50 -5.53 1.73
CA VAL A 251 -2.99 -5.37 3.09
C VAL A 251 -2.88 -3.91 3.53
N GLY A 252 -3.85 -3.46 4.31
CA GLY A 252 -3.75 -2.19 4.99
C GLY A 252 -4.87 -1.96 5.99
N PRO A 253 -4.69 -1.04 6.94
CA PRO A 253 -5.75 -0.66 7.85
C PRO A 253 -6.84 0.04 7.04
N ARG A 254 -8.11 -0.20 7.36
CA ARG A 254 -9.15 0.61 6.70
C ARG A 254 -9.00 2.06 7.09
N SER A 255 -9.25 2.95 6.12
CA SER A 255 -9.52 4.35 6.43
C SER A 255 -10.69 4.43 7.41
N LEU A 256 -10.40 4.68 8.69
CA LEU A 256 -11.39 5.26 9.59
C LEU A 256 -11.50 6.71 9.15
N ILE A 257 -12.44 6.99 8.23
CA ILE A 257 -12.86 8.37 7.95
C ILE A 257 -13.25 8.98 9.29
N ARG A 258 -12.36 9.83 9.84
CA ARG A 258 -12.73 10.76 10.89
C ARG A 258 -13.48 11.89 10.20
N MET A 259 -14.79 11.89 10.39
CA MET A 259 -15.63 13.01 10.04
C MET A 259 -15.13 14.26 10.77
N PHE A 260 -14.84 15.33 10.02
CA PHE A 260 -14.89 16.70 10.51
C PHE A 260 -15.64 17.53 9.49
#